data_AF-A0A7K2NT15-F1
#
_entry.id   AF-A0A7K2NT15-F1
#
_cell.length_a   1.000
_cell.length_b   1.000
_cell.length_c   1.000
_cell.angle_alpha   90.00
_cell.angle_beta   90.00
_cell.angle_gamma   90.00
#
_symmetry.space_group_name_H-M   'P 1'
#
loop_
_entity.id
_entity.type
_entity.pdbx_description
1 polymer ?
#
loop_
_entity_poly.entity_id
_entity_poly.type
_entity_poly.pdbx_seq_one_letter_code
_entity_poly.pdbx_strand_id
1 'polypeptide(L)' 'MTRTRSAVVIGGGIGGLTAAAALHRNGLRVTVLERAPSLRPIGAAISLSPNALRALDVVGLGD' A
#
# COMPACT_ATOMS: atom_id res chain seq x y z
N MET A 1 26.04 11.13 -1.79
CA MET A 1 24.59 11.39 -1.78
C MET A 1 23.91 10.30 -0.97
N THR A 2 23.38 10.64 0.20
CA THR A 2 22.70 9.70 1.11
C THR A 2 21.42 9.22 0.42
N ARG A 3 21.43 7.96 -0.02
CA ARG A 3 20.25 7.27 -0.57
C ARG A 3 19.12 7.40 0.44
N THR A 4 18.04 8.09 0.10
CA THR A 4 16.86 8.18 0.96
C THR A 4 16.34 6.77 1.19
N ARG A 5 16.45 6.28 2.43
CA ARG A 5 16.13 4.90 2.85
C ARG A 5 14.80 4.83 3.61
N SER A 6 13.99 5.87 3.54
CA SER A 6 12.71 5.94 4.26
C SER A 6 11.64 6.72 3.51
N ALA A 7 10.38 6.35 3.70
CA ALA A 7 9.21 7.03 3.17
C ALA A 7 8.10 7.14 4.23
N VAL A 8 7.28 8.18 4.13
CA VAL A 8 6.06 8.33 4.92
C VAL A 8 4.86 8.30 3.97
N VAL A 9 3.89 7.44 4.26
CA VAL A 9 2.62 7.35 3.52
C VAL A 9 1.51 7.90 4.42
N ILE A 10 0.75 8.87 3.91
CA ILE A 10 -0.37 9.49 4.62
C ILE A 10 -1.66 8.82 4.14
N GLY A 11 -2.34 8.10 5.05
CA GLY A 11 -3.54 7.32 4.80
C GLY A 11 -3.27 5.80 4.77
N GLY A 12 -4.04 5.05 5.56
CA GLY A 12 -4.04 3.60 5.68
C GLY A 12 -5.17 2.90 4.92
N GLY A 13 -5.75 3.57 3.91
CA GLY A 13 -6.68 2.95 2.97
C GLY A 13 -5.99 2.00 1.99
N ILE A 14 -6.77 1.34 1.12
CA ILE A 14 -6.27 0.36 0.13
C ILE A 14 -5.08 0.91 -0.66
N GLY A 15 -5.21 2.09 -1.27
CA GLY A 15 -4.11 2.67 -2.05
C GLY A 15 -2.86 3.01 -1.21
N GLY A 16 -3.05 3.50 0.02
CA GLY A 16 -1.94 3.84 0.91
C GLY A 16 -1.16 2.61 1.38
N LEU A 17 -1.87 1.55 1.79
CA LEU A 17 -1.25 0.28 2.18
C LEU A 17 -0.58 -0.41 0.99
N THR A 18 -1.17 -0.37 -0.20
CA THR A 18 -0.55 -0.89 -1.43
C THR A 18 0.74 -0.13 -1.76
N ALA A 19 0.73 1.21 -1.69
CA ALA A 19 1.92 2.02 -1.90
C ALA A 19 3.01 1.74 -0.84
N ALA A 20 2.62 1.60 0.43
CA ALA A 20 3.54 1.28 1.51
C ALA A 20 4.20 -0.09 1.32
N ALA A 21 3.43 -1.11 0.91
CA ALA A 21 3.93 -2.43 0.58
C ALA A 21 4.93 -2.38 -0.58
N ALA A 22 4.60 -1.66 -1.66
CA ALA A 22 5.48 -1.50 -2.82
C ALA A 22 6.81 -0.83 -2.44
N LEU A 23 6.76 0.27 -1.68
CA LEU A 23 7.95 0.98 -1.20
C LEU A 23 8.79 0.12 -0.26
N HIS A 24 8.15 -0.61 0.65
CA HIS A 24 8.83 -1.50 1.59
C HIS A 24 9.59 -2.62 0.85
N ARG A 25 8.97 -3.25 -0.15
CA ARG A 25 9.61 -4.27 -1.00
C ARG A 25 10.80 -3.72 -1.79
N ASN A 26 10.81 -2.43 -2.10
CA ASN A 26 11.95 -1.76 -2.73
C ASN A 26 13.08 -1.38 -1.73
N GLY A 27 13.00 -1.86 -0.48
CA GLY A 27 14.04 -1.69 0.53
C GLY A 27 13.95 -0.37 1.32
N LEU A 28 12.81 0.34 1.24
CA LEU A 28 12.58 1.52 2.05
C LEU A 28 12.00 1.15 3.42
N ARG A 29 12.40 1.89 4.46
CA ARG A 29 11.69 1.91 5.74
C ARG A 29 10.45 2.79 5.60
N VAL A 30 9.26 2.20 5.69
CA VAL A 30 8.01 2.92 5.46
C VAL A 30 7.26 3.13 6.77
N THR A 31 6.82 4.36 7.02
CA THR A 31 5.89 4.70 8.09
C THR A 31 4.55 5.07 7.47
N VAL A 32 3.45 4.43 7.90
CA VAL A 32 2.09 4.78 7.48
C VAL A 32 1.41 5.56 8.60
N LEU A 33 0.83 6.72 8.30
CA LEU A 33 0.07 7.53 9.24
C LEU A 33 -1.41 7.52 8.83
N GLU A 34 -2.25 6.90 9.65
CA GLU A 34 -3.70 6.85 9.45
C GLU A 34 -4.42 7.62 10.56
N ARG A 35 -5.46 8.38 10.19
CA ARG A 35 -6.28 9.15 11.13
C ARG A 35 -7.18 8.25 11.97
N ALA A 36 -7.72 7.19 11.37
CA ALA A 36 -8.59 6.24 12.03
C ALA A 36 -7.83 5.47 13.12
N PRO A 37 -8.45 5.24 14.29
CA PRO A 37 -7.80 4.54 15.40
C PRO A 37 -7.59 3.04 15.12
N SER A 38 -8.20 2.51 14.06
CA SER A 38 -8.07 1.13 13.63
C SER A 38 -8.47 0.99 12.17
N LEU A 39 -7.84 0.05 11.45
CA LEU A 39 -8.28 -0.35 10.12
C LEU A 39 -9.57 -1.16 10.26
N ARG A 40 -10.67 -0.65 9.72
CA ARG A 40 -11.98 -1.30 9.78
C ARG A 40 -12.51 -1.52 8.35
N PRO A 41 -12.86 -2.76 7.97
CA PRO A 41 -13.56 -3.01 6.72
C PRO A 41 -14.91 -2.28 6.74
N ILE A 42 -15.26 -1.66 5.62
CA ILE A 42 -16.55 -0.98 5.45
C ILE A 42 -17.66 -2.01 5.14
N GLY A 43 -17.30 -3.27 4.88
CA GLY A 43 -18.24 -4.35 4.52
C GLY A 43 -18.75 -4.29 3.07
N ALA A 44 -18.09 -3.52 2.21
CA ALA A 44 -18.47 -3.37 0.81
C ALA A 44 -17.63 -4.28 -0.11
N ALA A 45 -18.29 -4.87 -1.10
CA ALA A 45 -17.60 -5.53 -2.21
C ALA A 45 -17.08 -4.50 -3.22
N ILE A 46 -15.91 -4.76 -3.79
CA ILE A 46 -15.36 -4.02 -4.93
C ILE A 46 -15.02 -4.99 -6.05
N SER A 47 -15.20 -4.56 -7.29
CA SER A 47 -14.71 -5.30 -8.46
C SER A 47 -13.30 -4.83 -8.81
N LEU A 48 -12.40 -5.76 -9.07
CA LEU A 48 -11.06 -5.46 -9.59
C LEU A 48 -11.03 -5.73 -11.08
N SER A 49 -10.67 -4.71 -11.87
CA SER A 49 -10.46 -4.86 -13.30
C SER A 49 -9.13 -5.57 -13.60
N PRO A 50 -8.94 -6.15 -14.80
CA PRO A 50 -7.72 -6.89 -15.14
C PRO A 50 -6.41 -6.10 -14.96
N ASN A 51 -6.42 -4.79 -15.19
CA ASN A 51 -5.24 -3.94 -14.95
C ASN A 51 -4.94 -3.74 -13.45
N ALA A 52 -5.95 -3.76 -12.58
CA ALA A 52 -5.75 -3.68 -11.14
C ALA A 52 -5.12 -4.99 -10.62
N LEU A 53 -5.59 -6.14 -11.10
CA LEU A 53 -4.98 -7.45 -10.79
C LEU A 53 -3.50 -7.50 -11.20
N ARG A 54 -3.19 -7.09 -12.44
CA ARG A 54 -1.78 -6.99 -12.90
C ARG A 54 -0.93 -6.04 -12.05
N ALA A 55 -1.51 -4.95 -11.56
CA ALA A 55 -0.80 -4.04 -10.67
C ALA A 55 -0.51 -4.68 -9.31
N LEU A 56 -1.42 -5.52 -8.80
CA LEU A 56 -1.20 -6.32 -7.59
C LEU A 56 -0.07 -7.34 -7.78
N ASP A 57 0.02 -8.00 -8.94
CA ASP A 57 1.14 -8.90 -9.26
C ASP A 57 2.50 -8.19 -9.13
N VAL A 58 2.62 -6.97 -9.68
CA VAL A 58 3.86 -6.17 -9.62
C VAL A 58 4.29 -5.89 -8.18
N VAL A 59 3.32 -5.68 -7.28
CA VAL A 59 3.59 -5.43 -5.86
C VAL A 59 3.63 -6.70 -5.01
N GLY A 60 3.45 -7.89 -5.61
CA GLY A 60 3.49 -9.20 -4.95
C GLY A 60 2.24 -9.54 -4.13
N LEU A 61 1.08 -9.02 -4.53
CA LEU A 61 -0.22 -9.19 -3.87
C LEU A 61 -1.29 -9.80 -4.80
N GLY A 62 -0.87 -10.41 -5.91
CA GLY A 62 -1.77 -10.87 -6.96
C GLY A 62 -2.20 -12.35 -6.89
N ASP A 63 -1.66 -13.10 -5.92
CA ASP A 63 -1.92 -14.54 -5.70
C ASP A 63 -2.86 -14.79 -4.50
#